data_AF-A0A1F3P454-F1
#
_entry.id   AF-A0A1F3P454-F1
#
_cell.length_a   1.000
_cell.length_b   1.000
_cell.length_c   1.000
_cell.angle_alpha   90.00
_cell.angle_beta   90.00
_cell.angle_gamma   90.00
#
_symmetry.space_group_name_H-M   'P 1'
#
loop_
_entity.id
_entity.type
_entity.pdbx_description
1 polymer ?
#
loop_
_entity_poly.entity_id
_entity_poly.type
_entity_poly.pdbx_seq_one_letter_code
_entity_poly.pdbx_strand_id
1 'polypeptide(L)'
;MKTLKTKTIILIAILISGITISQFINTENYYHPEFHEKQNSNVAAYAYPPAVGILSSSKNCLSCHINNGQWKDDDKTIIDIVDKETKKSFRQPDGTFLIETKRWEQKTVLTVIGRKKENAIAVPYRNAWLYIDPSTIGTPSLSKFAPDWDVNLPMSCRLVGDKLPGYEDADITSLPMTIQSLSNAKDTEMQLQVMLTRGESVKGNAEEGLTGNYFERKVKLIVK
;
A
#
# COMPACT_ATOMS: atom_id res chain seq x y z
N MET A 1 37.14 18.92 -46.63
CA MET A 1 37.11 18.64 -45.16
C MET A 1 36.03 19.40 -44.37
N LYS A 2 35.51 20.56 -44.83
CA LYS A 2 34.42 21.30 -44.14
C LYS A 2 33.03 20.63 -44.24
N THR A 3 32.72 19.97 -45.34
CA THR A 3 31.40 19.40 -45.63
C THR A 3 31.03 18.14 -44.83
N LEU A 4 32.03 17.35 -44.40
CA LEU A 4 31.79 16.13 -43.61
C LEU A 4 31.40 16.44 -42.15
N LYS A 5 31.96 17.52 -41.58
CA LYS A 5 31.62 18.00 -40.23
C LYS A 5 30.19 18.51 -40.15
N THR A 6 29.72 19.25 -41.16
CA THR A 6 28.35 19.79 -41.20
C THR A 6 27.30 18.68 -41.28
N LYS A 7 27.53 17.64 -42.11
CA LYS A 7 26.61 16.50 -42.22
C LYS A 7 26.52 15.69 -40.91
N THR A 8 27.63 15.55 -40.20
CA THR A 8 27.69 14.82 -38.92
C THR A 8 26.94 15.59 -37.81
N ILE A 9 27.09 16.91 -37.76
CA ILE A 9 26.38 17.77 -36.79
C ILE A 9 24.86 17.74 -37.04
N ILE A 10 24.43 17.78 -38.30
CA ILE A 10 23.01 17.70 -38.66
C ILE A 10 22.43 16.33 -38.26
N LEU A 11 23.17 15.24 -38.47
CA LEU A 11 22.70 13.90 -38.10
C LEU A 11 22.52 13.75 -36.58
N ILE A 12 23.46 14.29 -35.79
CA ILE A 12 23.37 14.28 -34.32
C ILE A 12 22.19 15.11 -33.84
N ALA A 13 21.94 16.28 -34.44
CA ALA A 13 20.80 17.12 -34.09
C ALA A 13 19.45 16.42 -34.36
N ILE A 14 19.33 15.69 -35.48
CA ILE A 14 18.14 14.91 -35.82
C ILE A 14 17.94 13.73 -34.85
N LEU A 15 19.02 13.05 -34.46
CA LEU A 15 18.97 11.95 -33.50
C LEU A 15 18.53 12.41 -32.11
N ILE A 16 19.08 13.53 -31.62
CA ILE A 16 18.70 14.09 -30.32
C ILE A 16 17.24 14.56 -30.34
N SER A 17 16.81 15.23 -31.40
CA SER A 17 15.41 15.66 -31.53
C SER A 17 14.43 14.50 -31.71
N GLY A 18 14.81 13.42 -32.40
CA GLY A 18 14.01 12.20 -32.48
C GLY A 18 13.83 11.51 -31.11
N ILE A 19 14.90 11.46 -30.30
CA ILE A 19 14.85 10.87 -28.95
C ILE A 19 13.98 11.71 -28.01
N THR A 20 14.10 13.04 -28.03
CA THR A 20 13.27 13.91 -27.17
C THR A 20 11.80 13.89 -27.56
N ILE A 21 11.49 13.82 -28.86
CA ILE A 21 10.10 13.72 -29.34
C ILE A 21 9.50 12.36 -28.98
N SER A 22 10.25 11.26 -29.11
CA SER A 22 9.77 9.92 -28.69
C SER A 22 9.50 9.83 -27.19
N GLN A 23 10.26 10.55 -26.35
CA GLN A 23 10.02 10.61 -24.91
C GLN A 23 8.77 11.45 -24.56
N PHE A 24 8.41 12.42 -25.39
CA PHE A 24 7.23 13.27 -25.19
C PHE A 24 5.92 12.69 -25.76
N ILE A 25 5.99 11.80 -26.77
CA ILE A 25 4.78 11.21 -27.37
C ILE A 25 4.22 10.06 -26.52
N ASN A 26 5.03 9.40 -25.69
CA ASN A 26 4.59 8.27 -24.86
C ASN A 26 3.99 8.69 -23.49
N THR A 27 3.80 9.97 -23.21
CA THR A 27 3.11 10.44 -22.00
C THR A 27 1.61 10.58 -22.26
N GLU A 28 0.86 9.50 -22.08
CA GLU A 28 -0.60 9.61 -22.00
C GLU A 28 -0.98 10.40 -20.73
N ASN A 29 -1.59 11.56 -20.92
CA ASN A 29 -2.14 12.37 -19.82
C ASN A 29 -3.52 11.82 -19.47
N TYR A 30 -3.66 11.14 -18.33
CA TYR A 30 -4.94 10.62 -17.87
C TYR A 30 -5.64 11.66 -16.97
N TYR A 31 -6.91 11.93 -17.24
CA TYR A 31 -7.74 12.80 -16.40
C TYR A 31 -8.37 11.97 -15.28
N HIS A 32 -8.05 12.27 -14.02
CA HIS A 32 -8.69 11.64 -12.86
C HIS A 32 -9.91 12.49 -12.43
N PRO A 33 -11.15 12.03 -12.62
CA PRO A 33 -12.35 12.83 -12.33
C PRO A 33 -12.48 13.25 -10.86
N GLU A 34 -11.87 12.47 -9.97
CA GLU A 34 -11.98 12.63 -8.52
C GLU A 34 -11.10 13.76 -7.95
N PHE A 35 -10.05 14.16 -8.67
CA PHE A 35 -9.06 15.14 -8.19
C PHE A 35 -9.03 16.44 -9.01
N HIS A 36 -9.88 16.57 -10.04
CA HIS A 36 -10.03 17.74 -10.89
C HIS A 36 -8.72 18.40 -11.42
N GLU A 37 -7.61 17.67 -11.48
CA GLU A 37 -6.32 18.17 -11.93
C GLU A 37 -5.69 17.27 -13.01
N LYS A 38 -4.91 17.88 -13.92
CA LYS A 38 -4.13 17.16 -14.94
C LYS A 38 -2.75 16.84 -14.36
N GLN A 39 -2.48 15.57 -14.08
CA GLN A 39 -1.19 15.09 -13.59
C GLN A 39 -0.31 14.63 -14.76
N ASN A 40 0.96 15.07 -14.80
CA ASN A 40 1.96 14.54 -15.73
C ASN A 40 2.29 13.09 -15.35
N SER A 41 2.25 12.17 -16.32
CA SER A 41 2.29 10.70 -16.12
C SER A 41 3.63 10.09 -15.67
N ASN A 42 4.52 10.86 -15.04
CA ASN A 42 5.70 10.28 -14.37
C ASN A 42 5.37 9.66 -13.00
N VAL A 43 4.13 9.78 -12.54
CA VAL A 43 3.63 9.07 -11.36
C VAL A 43 2.26 8.51 -11.74
N ALA A 44 2.23 7.49 -12.61
CA ALA A 44 1.07 6.63 -12.65
C ALA A 44 0.88 6.10 -11.22
N ALA A 45 -0.15 6.62 -10.53
CA ALA A 45 -0.66 6.03 -9.31
C ALA A 45 -1.22 4.67 -9.73
N TYR A 46 -0.31 3.72 -9.80
CA TYR A 46 -0.50 2.34 -10.17
C TYR A 46 -1.37 1.60 -9.12
N ALA A 47 -2.12 2.30 -8.28
CA ALA A 47 -2.96 1.70 -7.26
C ALA A 47 -4.14 1.01 -7.94
N TYR A 48 -4.13 -0.33 -7.96
CA TYR A 48 -5.39 -1.06 -7.97
C TYR A 48 -6.04 -0.71 -6.63
N PRO A 49 -7.14 0.05 -6.58
CA PRO A 49 -7.77 0.29 -5.30
C PRO A 49 -8.20 -1.07 -4.75
N PRO A 50 -7.94 -1.38 -3.47
CA PRO A 50 -8.51 -2.54 -2.80
C PRO A 50 -10.03 -2.34 -2.58
N ALA A 51 -10.76 -1.84 -3.59
CA ALA A 51 -12.17 -1.46 -3.48
C ALA A 51 -13.11 -2.67 -3.57
N VAL A 52 -12.66 -3.79 -4.16
CA VAL A 52 -13.52 -4.98 -4.34
C VAL A 52 -13.76 -5.71 -3.01
N GLY A 53 -12.89 -5.52 -2.01
CA GLY A 53 -12.98 -6.17 -0.70
C GLY A 53 -13.97 -5.52 0.27
N ILE A 54 -14.15 -4.18 0.23
CA ILE A 54 -14.99 -3.47 1.22
C ILE A 54 -16.46 -3.79 1.04
N LEU A 55 -16.94 -3.82 -0.20
CA LEU A 55 -18.37 -3.92 -0.47
C LEU A 55 -18.86 -5.35 -0.69
N SER A 56 -17.95 -6.33 -0.74
CA SER A 56 -18.29 -7.73 -0.96
C SER A 56 -18.37 -8.54 0.34
N SER A 57 -18.90 -9.75 0.24
CA SER A 57 -18.91 -10.76 1.31
C SER A 57 -17.59 -11.54 1.40
N SER A 58 -16.57 -11.14 0.63
CA SER A 58 -15.25 -11.77 0.64
C SER A 58 -14.65 -11.72 2.05
N LYS A 59 -14.06 -12.83 2.49
CA LYS A 59 -13.51 -12.90 3.86
C LYS A 59 -12.17 -12.18 4.00
N ASN A 60 -11.36 -12.26 2.95
CA ASN A 60 -10.02 -11.70 2.92
C ASN A 60 -9.51 -11.58 1.48
N CYS A 61 -8.28 -11.07 1.34
CA CYS A 61 -7.59 -10.92 0.06
C CYS A 61 -7.45 -12.24 -0.72
N LEU A 62 -7.50 -13.40 -0.05
CA LEU A 62 -7.36 -14.71 -0.70
C LEU A 62 -8.54 -15.07 -1.59
N SER A 63 -9.66 -14.34 -1.50
CA SER A 63 -10.78 -14.49 -2.43
C SER A 63 -10.42 -14.07 -3.86
N CYS A 64 -9.41 -13.20 -4.04
CA CYS A 64 -9.00 -12.69 -5.35
C CYS A 64 -7.49 -12.83 -5.62
N HIS A 65 -6.70 -13.24 -4.63
CA HIS A 65 -5.24 -13.31 -4.74
C HIS A 65 -4.70 -14.64 -4.23
N ILE A 66 -3.77 -15.19 -5.00
CA ILE A 66 -3.08 -16.43 -4.64
C ILE A 66 -2.00 -16.18 -3.56
N ASN A 67 -1.82 -17.15 -2.66
CA ASN A 67 -0.79 -17.16 -1.62
C ASN A 67 0.36 -18.12 -1.99
N ASN A 68 1.13 -17.76 -3.01
CA ASN A 68 2.21 -18.58 -3.59
C ASN A 68 3.56 -17.86 -3.66
N GLY A 69 3.67 -16.69 -3.06
CA GLY A 69 4.89 -15.91 -3.06
C GLY A 69 5.97 -16.50 -2.14
N GLN A 70 7.15 -15.89 -2.20
CA GLN A 70 8.36 -16.27 -1.49
C GLN A 70 8.54 -15.55 -0.13
N TRP A 71 7.55 -14.76 0.30
CA TRP A 71 7.56 -14.04 1.58
C TRP A 71 6.99 -14.91 2.69
N LYS A 72 7.78 -15.09 3.75
CA LYS A 72 7.40 -15.85 4.94
C LYS A 72 7.16 -14.92 6.10
N ASP A 73 6.42 -15.39 7.09
CA ASP A 73 6.22 -14.64 8.33
C ASP A 73 7.42 -14.85 9.27
N ASP A 74 8.50 -14.14 8.99
CA ASP A 74 9.79 -14.24 9.68
C ASP A 74 10.32 -12.86 10.12
N ASP A 75 11.56 -12.81 10.61
CA ASP A 75 12.21 -11.59 11.10
C ASP A 75 12.56 -10.57 9.99
N LYS A 76 12.36 -10.95 8.72
CA LYS A 76 12.55 -10.09 7.54
C LYS A 76 11.25 -9.42 7.11
N THR A 77 10.11 -10.05 7.38
CA THR A 77 8.80 -9.46 7.07
C THR A 77 8.44 -8.39 8.10
N ILE A 78 8.20 -7.18 7.59
CA ILE A 78 7.83 -6.02 8.39
C ILE A 78 6.33 -5.83 8.24
N ILE A 79 5.62 -5.98 9.36
CA ILE A 79 4.23 -5.56 9.53
C ILE A 79 4.21 -4.90 10.90
N ASP A 80 4.12 -3.57 10.91
CA ASP A 80 4.15 -2.77 12.12
C ASP A 80 3.10 -1.64 12.06
N ILE A 81 2.69 -1.18 13.23
CA ILE A 81 1.90 0.02 13.41
C ILE A 81 2.68 0.89 14.37
N VAL A 82 3.15 2.04 13.89
CA VAL A 82 3.94 2.96 14.70
C VAL A 82 3.21 4.27 14.91
N ASP A 83 3.42 4.91 16.04
CA ASP A 83 2.93 6.26 16.28
C ASP A 83 3.58 7.25 15.31
N LYS A 84 2.77 8.10 14.66
CA LYS A 84 3.28 8.99 13.62
C LYS A 84 4.28 10.01 14.16
N GLU A 85 4.17 10.45 15.40
CA GLU A 85 5.04 11.48 15.95
C GLU A 85 6.30 10.84 16.54
N THR A 86 6.10 9.92 17.48
CA THR A 86 7.17 9.30 18.28
C THR A 86 7.90 8.16 17.56
N LYS A 87 7.34 7.62 16.47
CA LYS A 87 7.82 6.42 15.75
C LYS A 87 7.90 5.17 16.62
N LYS A 88 7.31 5.19 17.81
CA LYS A 88 7.25 4.03 18.69
C LYS A 88 6.24 3.02 18.13
N SER A 89 6.66 1.76 18.04
CA SER A 89 5.76 0.66 17.68
C SER A 89 4.70 0.43 18.75
N PHE A 90 3.47 0.17 18.30
CA PHE A 90 2.36 -0.31 19.12
C PHE A 90 2.37 -1.83 19.29
N ARG A 91 3.34 -2.53 18.69
CA ARG A 91 3.48 -3.98 18.78
C ARG A 91 3.75 -4.40 20.22
N GLN A 92 3.01 -5.39 20.67
CA GLN A 92 3.12 -6.03 21.97
C GLN A 92 4.07 -7.24 21.88
N PRO A 93 4.59 -7.75 23.02
CA PRO A 93 5.48 -8.92 23.03
C PRO A 93 4.87 -10.18 22.40
N ASP A 94 3.54 -10.31 22.44
CA ASP A 94 2.80 -11.42 21.82
C ASP A 94 2.57 -11.23 20.29
N GLY A 95 3.09 -10.16 19.71
CA GLY A 95 2.95 -9.83 18.29
C GLY A 95 1.64 -9.15 17.91
N THR A 96 0.73 -8.91 18.86
CA THR A 96 -0.47 -8.09 18.64
C THR A 96 -0.13 -6.60 18.67
N PHE A 97 -1.08 -5.75 18.30
CA PHE A 97 -0.95 -4.29 18.41
C PHE A 97 -1.96 -3.75 19.39
N LEU A 98 -1.58 -2.74 20.17
CA LEU A 98 -2.48 -2.05 21.09
C LEU A 98 -2.49 -0.55 20.79
N ILE A 99 -3.64 -0.04 20.38
CA ILE A 99 -3.86 1.39 20.15
C ILE A 99 -4.93 1.88 21.11
N GLU A 100 -4.55 2.80 21.99
CA GLU A 100 -5.44 3.36 23.01
C GLU A 100 -5.72 4.82 22.67
N THR A 101 -6.99 5.24 22.70
CA THR A 101 -7.39 6.64 22.47
C THR A 101 -8.41 7.06 23.51
N LYS A 102 -8.35 8.30 24.00
CA LYS A 102 -9.50 8.86 24.72
C LYS A 102 -10.64 9.10 23.74
N ARG A 103 -11.87 9.13 24.26
CA ARG A 103 -13.03 9.50 23.45
C ARG A 103 -12.81 10.86 22.77
N TRP A 104 -13.06 10.92 21.46
CA TRP A 104 -12.85 12.08 20.59
C TRP A 104 -11.38 12.48 20.38
N GLU A 105 -10.41 11.72 20.86
CA GLU A 105 -9.01 11.96 20.56
C GLU A 105 -8.68 11.39 19.17
N GLN A 106 -8.14 12.23 18.30
CA GLN A 106 -7.55 11.78 17.05
C GLN A 106 -6.14 11.26 17.31
N LYS A 107 -5.89 10.01 16.93
CA LYS A 107 -4.55 9.41 16.95
C LYS A 107 -4.15 9.05 15.54
N THR A 108 -2.99 9.56 15.11
CA THR A 108 -2.43 9.21 13.79
C THR A 108 -1.31 8.20 13.94
N VAL A 109 -1.46 7.08 13.26
CA VAL A 109 -0.49 5.98 13.21
C VAL A 109 0.03 5.81 11.79
N LEU A 110 1.22 5.23 11.63
CA LEU A 110 1.73 4.78 10.34
C LEU A 110 1.59 3.26 10.28
N THR A 111 0.91 2.76 9.25
CA THR A 111 0.95 1.33 8.92
C THR A 111 2.19 1.09 8.07
N VAL A 112 3.16 0.34 8.60
CA VAL A 112 4.43 0.08 7.96
C VAL A 112 4.50 -1.38 7.55
N ILE A 113 4.59 -1.61 6.24
CA ILE A 113 4.60 -2.96 5.67
C ILE A 113 5.76 -3.05 4.69
N GLY A 114 6.49 -4.16 4.70
CA GLY A 114 7.56 -4.37 3.74
C GLY A 114 8.45 -5.55 4.08
N ARG A 115 9.67 -5.52 3.55
CA ARG A 115 10.68 -6.53 3.80
C ARG A 115 12.03 -5.87 4.04
N LYS A 116 12.84 -6.43 4.94
CA LYS A 116 14.27 -6.09 5.02
C LYS A 116 14.95 -6.41 3.69
N LYS A 117 15.93 -5.58 3.31
CA LYS A 117 16.71 -5.76 2.09
C LYS A 117 17.52 -7.04 2.17
N GLU A 118 17.31 -7.92 1.20
CA GLU A 118 18.10 -9.13 1.03
C GLU A 118 18.28 -9.46 -0.44
N ASN A 119 19.48 -9.93 -0.81
CA ASN A 119 19.81 -10.20 -2.21
C ASN A 119 19.18 -11.51 -2.73
N ALA A 120 18.76 -12.40 -1.82
CA ALA A 120 18.32 -13.76 -2.17
C ALA A 120 16.84 -13.83 -2.59
N ILE A 121 16.01 -12.89 -2.15
CA ILE A 121 14.57 -12.90 -2.38
C ILE A 121 14.15 -11.54 -2.89
N ALA A 122 13.38 -11.54 -3.98
CA ALA A 122 12.83 -10.30 -4.52
C ALA A 122 11.90 -9.64 -3.50
N VAL A 123 12.06 -8.33 -3.32
CA VAL A 123 11.15 -7.52 -2.50
C VAL A 123 9.75 -7.50 -3.13
N PRO A 124 8.70 -7.40 -2.30
CA PRO A 124 7.37 -7.18 -2.83
C PRO A 124 7.36 -5.87 -3.64
N TYR A 125 6.57 -5.86 -4.71
CA TYR A 125 6.39 -4.65 -5.51
C TYR A 125 5.30 -3.76 -4.93
N ARG A 126 4.25 -4.39 -4.37
CA ARG A 126 3.15 -3.70 -3.70
C ARG A 126 2.78 -4.38 -2.41
N ASN A 127 2.37 -3.55 -1.47
CA ASN A 127 1.80 -3.98 -0.21
C ASN A 127 0.38 -3.43 -0.12
N ALA A 128 -0.56 -4.30 0.20
CA ALA A 128 -1.92 -3.94 0.53
C ALA A 128 -2.23 -4.30 1.98
N TRP A 129 -3.12 -3.54 2.59
CA TRP A 129 -3.65 -3.86 3.91
C TRP A 129 -5.08 -3.42 4.08
N LEU A 130 -5.79 -4.11 4.98
CA LEU A 130 -7.13 -3.79 5.40
C LEU A 130 -7.24 -3.98 6.91
N TYR A 131 -7.80 -3.00 7.60
CA TYR A 131 -8.27 -3.12 8.98
C TYR A 131 -9.73 -3.54 8.96
N ILE A 132 -10.01 -4.71 9.52
CA ILE A 132 -11.32 -5.35 9.46
C ILE A 132 -11.79 -5.72 10.87
N ASP A 133 -12.98 -5.28 11.24
CA ASP A 133 -13.73 -5.78 12.37
C ASP A 133 -14.27 -7.16 11.97
N PRO A 134 -13.86 -8.24 12.66
CA PRO A 134 -14.27 -9.60 12.31
C PRO A 134 -15.78 -9.80 12.24
N SER A 135 -16.57 -9.02 12.99
CA SER A 135 -18.03 -9.09 12.97
C SER A 135 -18.65 -8.60 11.65
N THR A 136 -17.89 -7.86 10.84
CA THR A 136 -18.32 -7.34 9.53
C THR A 136 -17.98 -8.27 8.37
N ILE A 137 -17.21 -9.34 8.61
CA ILE A 137 -16.81 -10.31 7.59
C ILE A 137 -18.04 -11.06 7.06
N GLY A 138 -18.13 -11.23 5.74
CA GLY A 138 -19.28 -11.89 5.10
C GLY A 138 -20.53 -11.04 4.95
N THR A 139 -20.52 -9.80 5.45
CA THR A 139 -21.64 -8.85 5.34
C THR A 139 -21.43 -7.88 4.16
N PRO A 140 -22.48 -7.23 3.61
CA PRO A 140 -22.34 -6.16 2.62
C PRO A 140 -22.06 -4.78 3.25
N SER A 141 -21.47 -4.74 4.46
CA SER A 141 -21.21 -3.46 5.16
C SER A 141 -20.35 -2.51 4.33
N LEU A 142 -20.77 -1.23 4.27
CA LEU A 142 -20.04 -0.16 3.57
C LEU A 142 -18.70 0.20 4.25
N SER A 143 -18.56 -0.13 5.53
CA SER A 143 -17.29 -0.06 6.25
C SER A 143 -17.01 -1.40 6.89
N LYS A 144 -15.76 -1.87 6.77
CA LYS A 144 -15.26 -3.03 7.50
C LYS A 144 -14.57 -2.63 8.80
N PHE A 145 -14.50 -1.35 9.12
CA PHE A 145 -13.88 -0.89 10.35
C PHE A 145 -14.82 -1.03 11.56
N ALA A 146 -14.28 -0.90 12.76
CA ALA A 146 -15.03 -1.00 14.00
C ALA A 146 -16.17 0.04 14.07
N PRO A 147 -17.39 -0.35 14.47
CA PRO A 147 -18.48 0.59 14.70
C PRO A 147 -18.12 1.68 15.73
N ASP A 148 -18.59 2.91 15.49
CA ASP A 148 -18.32 4.09 16.31
C ASP A 148 -16.83 4.46 16.45
N TRP A 149 -15.96 3.90 15.61
CA TRP A 149 -14.60 4.41 15.39
C TRP A 149 -14.52 5.08 14.03
N ASP A 150 -14.14 6.35 14.01
CA ASP A 150 -13.85 7.07 12.77
C ASP A 150 -12.43 6.75 12.29
N VAL A 151 -12.28 6.61 10.97
CA VAL A 151 -11.02 6.25 10.31
C VAL A 151 -10.97 6.80 8.89
N ASN A 152 -9.85 7.41 8.52
CA ASN A 152 -9.70 8.01 7.18
C ASN A 152 -9.07 7.08 6.15
N LEU A 153 -8.30 6.07 6.56
CA LEU A 153 -7.58 5.17 5.66
C LEU A 153 -7.55 3.73 6.23
N PRO A 154 -8.71 3.06 6.34
CA PRO A 154 -8.78 1.69 6.85
C PRO A 154 -8.15 0.66 5.92
N MET A 155 -7.77 1.05 4.70
CA MET A 155 -7.05 0.21 3.76
C MET A 155 -6.27 0.98 2.73
N SER A 156 -5.29 0.30 2.14
CA SER A 156 -4.56 0.81 0.99
C SER A 156 -3.94 -0.33 0.18
N CYS A 157 -3.52 -0.02 -1.04
CA CYS A 157 -2.62 -0.82 -1.86
C CYS A 157 -1.60 0.14 -2.48
N ARG A 158 -0.32 -0.02 -2.16
CA ARG A 158 0.72 0.95 -2.51
C ARG A 158 1.99 0.27 -2.99
N LEU A 159 2.69 0.93 -3.89
CA LEU A 159 4.04 0.54 -4.34
C LEU A 159 5.04 0.68 -3.19
N VAL A 160 5.94 -0.29 -3.08
CA VAL A 160 7.06 -0.25 -2.14
C VAL A 160 8.07 0.83 -2.56
N GLY A 161 8.68 1.50 -1.58
CA GLY A 161 9.72 2.51 -1.81
C GLY A 161 9.65 3.72 -0.88
N ASP A 162 8.77 3.71 0.10
CA ASP A 162 8.69 4.77 1.09
C ASP A 162 9.93 4.77 1.98
N LYS A 163 10.36 5.96 2.41
CA LYS A 163 11.48 6.14 3.34
C LYS A 163 10.95 6.56 4.69
N LEU A 164 11.32 5.82 5.74
CA LEU A 164 10.93 6.12 7.12
C LEU A 164 12.15 5.92 8.04
N PRO A 165 12.47 6.88 8.94
CA PRO A 165 13.55 6.70 9.91
C PRO A 165 13.34 5.44 10.76
N GLY A 166 14.40 4.63 10.93
CA GLY A 166 14.37 3.34 11.61
C GLY A 166 14.05 2.14 10.71
N TYR A 167 13.86 2.36 9.40
CA TYR A 167 13.58 1.35 8.39
C TYR A 167 14.50 1.48 7.16
N GLU A 168 15.69 2.05 7.32
CA GLU A 168 16.62 2.35 6.22
C GLU A 168 17.14 1.08 5.51
N ASP A 169 17.20 -0.03 6.25
CA ASP A 169 17.61 -1.35 5.78
C ASP A 169 16.47 -2.14 5.13
N ALA A 170 15.31 -1.51 4.91
CA ALA A 170 14.12 -2.16 4.38
C ALA A 170 13.56 -1.44 3.16
N ASP A 171 12.80 -2.21 2.38
CA ASP A 171 11.93 -1.70 1.32
C ASP A 171 10.50 -1.78 1.83
N ILE A 172 9.90 -0.62 2.11
CA ILE A 172 8.62 -0.49 2.80
C ILE A 172 7.59 0.35 2.05
N THR A 173 6.34 0.20 2.46
CA THR A 173 5.26 1.16 2.34
C THR A 173 4.92 1.68 3.72
N SER A 174 4.68 2.98 3.84
CA SER A 174 4.29 3.63 5.10
C SER A 174 3.25 4.71 4.82
N LEU A 175 2.02 4.51 5.29
CA LEU A 175 0.94 5.48 5.13
C LEU A 175 0.33 5.87 6.48
N PRO A 176 0.03 7.16 6.69
CA PRO A 176 -0.68 7.60 7.87
C PRO A 176 -2.15 7.21 7.80
N MET A 177 -2.66 6.72 8.93
CA MET A 177 -4.06 6.50 9.21
C MET A 177 -4.39 7.24 10.51
N THR A 178 -5.44 8.05 10.48
CA THR A 178 -5.99 8.70 11.67
C THR A 178 -7.21 7.92 12.13
N ILE A 179 -7.25 7.60 13.41
CA ILE A 179 -8.38 6.96 14.07
C ILE A 179 -8.90 7.84 15.20
N GLN A 180 -10.20 7.78 15.46
CA GLN A 180 -10.84 8.50 16.56
C GLN A 180 -12.00 7.68 17.11
N SER A 181 -12.04 7.50 18.42
CA SER A 181 -13.21 6.88 19.08
C SER A 181 -14.33 7.91 19.24
N LEU A 182 -15.56 7.57 18.82
CA LEU A 182 -16.75 8.43 18.92
C LEU A 182 -17.55 8.15 20.20
N SER A 183 -18.76 8.73 20.32
CA SER A 183 -19.64 8.62 21.50
C SER A 183 -19.82 7.21 22.05
N ASN A 184 -20.06 6.23 21.17
CA ASN A 184 -20.43 4.87 21.56
C ASN A 184 -19.34 3.83 21.22
N ALA A 185 -18.14 4.30 20.87
CA ALA A 185 -16.99 3.43 20.62
C ALA A 185 -16.77 2.49 21.80
N LYS A 186 -16.58 1.22 21.49
CA LYS A 186 -16.23 0.16 22.44
C LYS A 186 -14.82 -0.35 22.15
N ASP A 187 -14.24 -0.96 23.17
CA ASP A 187 -13.05 -1.78 23.00
C ASP A 187 -13.34 -2.88 21.99
N THR A 188 -12.40 -3.12 21.08
CA THR A 188 -12.57 -4.11 20.01
C THR A 188 -11.24 -4.70 19.58
N GLU A 189 -11.32 -5.91 19.01
CA GLU A 189 -10.19 -6.60 18.37
C GLU A 189 -10.43 -6.62 16.85
N MET A 190 -9.55 -5.91 16.14
CA MET A 190 -9.52 -5.83 14.70
C MET A 190 -8.53 -6.84 14.11
N GLN A 191 -8.77 -7.24 12.87
CA GLN A 191 -7.82 -7.94 12.02
C GLN A 191 -7.14 -6.94 11.08
N LEU A 192 -5.83 -6.81 11.19
CA LEU A 192 -4.99 -6.23 10.14
C LEU A 192 -4.62 -7.34 9.18
N GLN A 193 -5.28 -7.35 8.03
CA GLN A 193 -5.00 -8.25 6.92
C GLN A 193 -3.98 -7.58 5.99
N VAL A 194 -2.94 -8.30 5.60
CA VAL A 194 -1.84 -7.77 4.78
C VAL A 194 -1.59 -8.68 3.59
N MET A 195 -1.36 -8.07 2.44
CA MET A 195 -0.98 -8.77 1.21
C MET A 195 0.30 -8.16 0.65
N LEU A 196 1.36 -8.97 0.57
CA LEU A 196 2.57 -8.63 -0.17
C LEU A 196 2.43 -9.20 -1.58
N THR A 197 2.70 -8.42 -2.63
CA THR A 197 2.52 -8.89 -4.01
C THR A 197 3.64 -8.43 -4.94
N ARG A 198 3.91 -9.23 -5.98
CA ARG A 198 4.81 -8.89 -7.08
C ARG A 198 4.33 -9.52 -8.38
N GLY A 199 4.58 -8.82 -9.47
CA GLY A 199 4.06 -9.18 -10.79
C GLY A 199 2.82 -8.38 -11.13
N GLU A 200 2.16 -8.77 -12.21
CA GLU A 200 0.95 -8.13 -12.70
C GLU A 200 -0.07 -9.21 -13.04
N SER A 201 -1.32 -8.99 -12.67
CA SER A 201 -2.38 -9.93 -13.01
C SER A 201 -2.58 -9.97 -14.52
N VAL A 202 -2.78 -11.17 -15.06
CA VAL A 202 -3.16 -11.33 -16.46
C VAL A 202 -4.62 -10.88 -16.63
N LYS A 203 -4.89 -10.07 -17.66
CA LYS A 203 -6.25 -9.57 -17.94
C LYS A 203 -7.20 -10.76 -18.12
N GLY A 204 -8.25 -10.82 -17.31
CA GLY A 204 -9.23 -11.91 -17.32
C GLY A 204 -8.86 -13.12 -16.47
N ASN A 205 -7.66 -13.16 -15.87
CA ASN A 205 -7.21 -14.19 -14.95
C ASN A 205 -6.39 -13.59 -13.79
N ALA A 206 -7.08 -13.19 -12.71
CA ALA A 206 -6.48 -12.47 -11.58
C ALA A 206 -5.46 -13.29 -10.77
N GLU A 207 -5.49 -14.62 -10.89
CA GLU A 207 -4.61 -15.54 -10.17
C GLU A 207 -3.30 -15.82 -10.93
N GLU A 208 -3.19 -15.38 -12.18
CA GLU A 208 -2.03 -15.58 -13.03
C GLU A 208 -1.17 -14.31 -13.14
N GLY A 209 0.16 -14.47 -13.21
CA GLY A 209 1.12 -13.38 -13.37
C GLY A 209 1.44 -12.61 -12.07
N LEU A 210 0.51 -12.61 -11.10
CA LEU A 210 0.73 -12.07 -9.76
C LEU A 210 1.13 -13.18 -8.79
N THR A 211 2.23 -12.96 -8.07
CA THR A 211 2.58 -13.75 -6.88
C THR A 211 2.28 -12.95 -5.63
N GLY A 212 1.90 -13.64 -4.56
CA GLY A 212 1.49 -12.95 -3.33
C GLY A 212 1.65 -13.77 -2.07
N ASN A 213 1.80 -13.10 -0.93
CA ASN A 213 1.66 -13.72 0.38
C ASN A 213 0.70 -12.93 1.27
N TYR A 214 -0.12 -13.67 2.00
CA TYR A 214 -1.13 -13.15 2.90
C TYR A 214 -0.71 -13.34 4.36
N PHE A 215 -0.91 -12.30 5.17
CA PHE A 215 -0.61 -12.29 6.59
C PHE A 215 -1.76 -11.65 7.37
N GLU A 216 -1.89 -12.04 8.63
CA GLU A 216 -2.85 -11.44 9.57
C GLU A 216 -2.15 -11.03 10.87
N ARG A 217 -2.61 -9.91 11.43
CA ARG A 217 -2.24 -9.45 12.77
C ARG A 217 -3.49 -9.02 13.53
N LYS A 218 -3.46 -9.17 14.84
CA LYS A 218 -4.52 -8.65 15.73
C LYS A 218 -4.19 -7.23 16.18
N VAL A 219 -5.17 -6.34 16.12
CA VAL A 219 -5.05 -4.95 16.56
C VAL A 219 -6.15 -4.66 17.56
N LYS A 220 -5.79 -4.39 18.81
CA LYS A 220 -6.72 -4.02 19.88
C LYS A 220 -6.87 -2.51 19.88
N LEU A 221 -8.11 -2.06 19.73
CA LEU A 221 -8.48 -0.66 19.90
C LEU A 221 -9.16 -0.52 21.26
N ILE A 222 -8.63 0.35 22.12
CA ILE A 222 -9.13 0.55 23.49
C ILE A 222 -9.54 2.01 23.67
N VAL A 223 -10.72 2.23 24.24
CA VAL A 223 -11.21 3.56 24.64
C VAL A 223 -10.79 3.82 26.09
N LYS A 224 -9.99 4.88 26.29
CA LYS A 224 -9.57 5.35 27.62
C LYS A 224 -10.50 6.39 28.21
#